data_AF-A0A388NSF1-F1
#
_entry.id   AF-A0A388NSF1-F1
#
_cell.length_a   1.000
_cell.length_b   1.000
_cell.length_c   1.000
_cell.angle_alpha   90.00
_cell.angle_beta   90.00
_cell.angle_gamma   90.00
#
_symmetry.space_group_name_H-M   'P 1'
#
loop_
_entity.id
_entity.type
_entity.pdbx_description
1 polymer ?
#
loop_
_entity_poly.entity_id
_entity_poly.type
_entity_poly.pdbx_seq_one_letter_code
_entity_poly.pdbx_strand_id
1 'polypeptide(L)' 'MTLPKESKDQAIKDFQRDTSDTGSPEVQIAILTRRIEQ' A
#
# COMPACT_ATOMS: atom_id res chain seq x y z
N MET A 1 -1.79 9.06 -12.13
CA MET A 1 -3.24 8.90 -11.86
C MET A 1 -3.48 8.70 -10.36
N THR A 2 -4.72 8.65 -9.90
CA THR A 2 -5.08 8.30 -8.51
C THR A 2 -5.09 6.78 -8.34
N LEU A 3 -4.35 6.25 -7.37
CA LEU A 3 -4.36 4.83 -7.04
C LEU A 3 -5.78 4.43 -6.56
N PRO A 4 -6.44 3.44 -7.20
CA PRO A 4 -7.72 2.92 -6.76
C PRO A 4 -7.66 2.49 -5.30
N LYS A 5 -8.75 2.76 -4.57
CA LYS A 5 -8.85 2.43 -3.14
C LYS A 5 -8.58 0.94 -2.88
N GLU A 6 -9.08 0.07 -3.74
CA GLU A 6 -8.86 -1.38 -3.66
C GLU A 6 -7.38 -1.76 -3.79
N SER A 7 -6.66 -1.20 -4.78
CA SER A 7 -5.23 -1.46 -4.96
C SER A 7 -4.39 -0.98 -3.78
N LYS A 8 -4.78 0.14 -3.16
CA LYS A 8 -4.17 0.68 -1.94
C LYS A 8 -4.44 -0.21 -0.73
N ASP A 9 -5.70 -0.59 -0.52
CA ASP A 9 -6.11 -1.45 0.60
C ASP A 9 -5.45 -2.83 0.50
N GLN A 10 -5.30 -3.35 -0.72
CA GLN A 10 -4.55 -4.57 -0.96
C GLN A 10 -3.06 -4.40 -0.64
N ALA A 11 -2.43 -3.28 -1.02
CA ALA A 11 -1.01 -3.03 -0.75
C ALA A 11 -0.74 -2.93 0.77
N ILE A 12 -1.68 -2.35 1.52
CA ILE A 12 -1.60 -2.31 2.98
C ILE A 12 -1.69 -3.74 3.54
N LYS A 13 -2.70 -4.53 3.14
CA LYS A 13 -2.85 -5.91 3.62
C LYS A 13 -1.66 -6.82 3.33
N ASP A 14 -1.04 -6.65 2.17
CA ASP A 14 0.06 -7.50 1.72
C ASP A 14 1.37 -7.24 2.49
N PHE A 15 1.57 -6.00 2.98
CA PHE A 15 2.85 -5.55 3.55
C PHE A 15 2.76 -5.03 4.99
N GLN A 16 1.56 -4.94 5.58
CA GLN A 16 1.37 -4.57 6.98
C GLN A 16 2.00 -5.64 7.90
N ARG A 17 2.71 -5.19 8.92
CA ARG A 17 3.28 -6.10 9.95
C ARG A 17 2.24 -6.56 10.97
N ASP A 18 1.28 -5.70 11.24
CA ASP A 18 0.15 -5.96 12.11
C ASP A 18 -1.10 -5.27 11.54
N THR A 19 -2.26 -5.55 12.12
CA THR A 19 -3.55 -5.02 11.61
C THR A 19 -3.70 -3.50 11.72
N SER A 20 -2.88 -2.84 12.52
CA SER A 20 -2.86 -1.39 12.68
C SER A 20 -1.73 -0.73 11.88
N ASP A 21 -0.87 -1.52 11.25
CA ASP A 21 0.28 -1.02 10.49
C ASP A 21 -0.17 -0.55 9.09
N THR A 22 -0.56 0.71 9.01
CA THR A 22 -0.97 1.37 7.76
C THR A 22 0.08 2.34 7.23
N GLY A 23 1.23 2.44 7.88
CA GLY A 23 2.17 3.54 7.70
C GLY A 23 3.65 3.18 7.81
N SER A 24 3.98 1.90 8.03
CA SER A 24 5.37 1.44 7.99
C SER A 24 6.05 1.78 6.66
N PRO A 25 7.40 1.88 6.66
CA PRO A 25 8.16 2.08 5.45
C PRO A 25 7.83 1.05 4.35
N GLU A 26 7.63 -0.21 4.74
CA GLU A 26 7.27 -1.30 3.83
C GLU A 26 5.91 -1.06 3.15
N VAL A 27 4.88 -0.70 3.91
CA VAL A 27 3.55 -0.36 3.39
C VAL A 27 3.59 0.88 2.51
N GLN A 28 4.33 1.92 2.91
CA GLN A 28 4.47 3.14 2.11
C GLN A 28 5.15 2.87 0.76
N ILE A 29 6.23 2.09 0.76
CA ILE A 29 6.92 1.68 -0.47
C ILE A 29 5.97 0.89 -1.36
N ALA A 30 5.22 -0.08 -0.82
CA ALA A 30 4.27 -0.86 -1.60
C ALA A 30 3.19 0.02 -2.28
N ILE A 31 2.63 0.99 -1.55
CA ILE A 31 1.65 1.95 -2.10
C ILE A 31 2.28 2.80 -3.21
N LEU A 32 3.50 3.29 -3.01
CA LEU A 32 4.21 4.11 -4.01
C LEU A 32 4.57 3.30 -5.25
N THR A 33 5.06 2.07 -5.09
CA THR A 33 5.35 1.16 -6.20
C THR A 33 4.11 0.90 -7.04
N ARG A 34 2.98 0.51 -6.41
CA ARG A 34 1.72 0.28 -7.16
C ARG A 34 1.20 1.53 -7.87
N ARG A 35 1.49 2.72 -7.32
CA ARG A 35 1.13 3.99 -7.97
C ARG A 35 2.00 4.31 -9.18
N ILE A 36 3.23 3.80 -9.23
CA ILE A 36 4.15 3.96 -10.38
C ILE A 36 3.82 2.95 -11.49
N GLU A 37 3.39 1.74 -11.13
CA GLU A 37 3.03 0.68 -12.09
C GLU A 37 1.69 0.92 -12.81
N GLN A 38 0.88 1.88 -12.34
CA GLN A 38 -0.37 2.32 -12.97
C GLN A 38 -0.19 3.49 -13.94
#